data_AF-A0A1S9CAJ5-F1
#
_entry.id   AF-A0A1S9CAJ5-F1
#
_cell.length_a   1.000
_cell.length_b   1.000
_cell.length_c   1.000
_cell.angle_alpha   90.00
_cell.angle_beta   90.00
_cell.angle_gamma   90.00
#
_symmetry.space_group_name_H-M   'P 1'
#
loop_
_entity.id
_entity.type
_entity.pdbx_description
1 polymer ?
#
loop_
_entity_poly.entity_id
_entity_poly.type
_entity_poly.pdbx_seq_one_letter_code
_entity_poly.pdbx_strand_id
1 'polypeptide(L)'
;MRNFVIIFSFISAIDCTSVTWHVTNSSIQGVVEGLYAVTDIVGLDIKHMTLEPIAAMQALIPQHLRLLNLALVDVGAGTSDIAITKEGGVYNYGMIPTAGDEITEILVHKYLIDFNTADRIKQEITFKEKVEFEDIMGLPNIATRIEVEEAISPIVEVLAGLIAEKILEFNSGPPNAVFCVGGGSQVLGLTDKIAQKLDIIPQRVAVKQGAHVEDVVDEKKEIEGPQMVTPYGICMVAAKSSKSNFITIHFKGDTVKLFCNKTLKVLDILTNLGIEHMKFFPTRGKSLFFKIDNKRHQVRGIQGSPGQIFLNDKLSGIDSTIKNNDKLEVIYATEGEPAKGQISEFIYNKRNIIADNEKITLPLLFLNGDSISYDYWVQNNDEITSIDLVDIKSLNTYFGKEDLITIVNGEDVDENYVLQDDDAIIWEMQPLIEDKDVYVYKKEPIMPEKKIEKKIEEKIEEKIYEKIDEEQLLREYAIKELGVKADEIKLEIPSKRQPANGMETSITNKKINELATSSSIEKQINLMGQKPLNLIAVQVNGKIINMPAKKDLIFVNVFDHINFDLQNPQGSIKLKLNGKEANYTDILRNGDKIEIYWEK
;
A
#
# COMPACT_ATOMS: atom_id res chain seq x y z
N MET A 1 42.09 -19.63 -17.60
CA MET A 1 42.04 -18.18 -17.88
C MET A 1 40.82 -17.93 -18.74
N ARG A 2 39.75 -17.36 -18.17
CA ARG A 2 38.69 -16.73 -18.98
C ARG A 2 39.07 -15.27 -19.12
N ASN A 3 39.13 -14.78 -20.35
CA ASN A 3 39.74 -13.52 -20.69
C ASN A 3 38.69 -12.45 -20.97
N PHE A 4 39.01 -11.24 -20.53
CA PHE A 4 38.36 -9.96 -20.80
C PHE A 4 36.98 -9.71 -20.19
N VAL A 5 36.78 -8.42 -19.94
CA VAL A 5 35.68 -7.79 -19.23
C VAL A 5 34.87 -7.04 -20.27
N ILE A 6 33.55 -7.24 -20.32
CA ILE A 6 32.71 -6.23 -20.99
C ILE A 6 32.30 -5.20 -19.94
N ILE A 7 32.36 -3.94 -20.37
CA ILE A 7 31.82 -2.81 -19.66
C ILE A 7 30.69 -2.28 -20.54
N PHE A 8 29.47 -2.29 -20.03
CA PHE A 8 28.30 -1.88 -20.80
C PHE A 8 27.88 -0.46 -20.48
N SER A 9 27.26 0.14 -21.48
CA SER A 9 26.35 1.25 -21.28
C SER A 9 24.94 0.86 -21.70
N PHE A 10 23.96 1.61 -21.21
CA PHE A 10 22.59 1.53 -21.69
C PHE A 10 21.94 2.91 -21.68
N ILE A 11 20.92 3.03 -22.54
CA ILE A 11 20.13 4.22 -22.78
C ILE A 11 18.73 3.93 -22.20
N SER A 12 18.24 4.80 -21.31
CA SER A 12 16.96 4.58 -20.62
C SER A 12 15.99 5.74 -20.81
N ALA A 13 14.86 5.47 -21.47
CA ALA A 13 13.62 6.26 -21.56
C ALA A 13 13.15 6.85 -20.23
N ILE A 14 13.80 7.92 -19.74
CA ILE A 14 13.44 8.60 -18.49
C ILE A 14 13.11 10.05 -18.80
N ASP A 15 11.82 10.35 -18.77
CA ASP A 15 11.30 11.71 -18.71
C ASP A 15 11.16 12.10 -17.24
N CYS A 16 11.95 13.06 -16.74
CA CYS A 16 11.95 13.44 -15.32
C CYS A 16 12.28 14.92 -15.10
N THR A 17 11.33 15.62 -14.49
CA THR A 17 11.58 16.90 -13.81
C THR A 17 11.91 16.66 -12.34
N SER A 18 12.85 17.43 -11.81
CA SER A 18 13.37 17.43 -10.42
C SER A 18 14.24 16.24 -9.99
N VAL A 19 15.35 16.57 -9.31
CA VAL A 19 16.38 15.61 -8.89
C VAL A 19 15.97 14.87 -7.62
N THR A 20 15.29 13.75 -7.81
CA THR A 20 15.30 12.60 -6.90
C THR A 20 15.22 11.36 -7.80
N TRP A 21 15.97 10.28 -7.53
CA TRP A 21 15.93 9.06 -8.35
C TRP A 21 14.61 8.28 -8.14
N HIS A 22 13.48 8.83 -8.61
CA HIS A 22 12.21 8.13 -8.73
C HIS A 22 12.18 7.26 -10.00
N VAL A 23 13.11 6.30 -10.03
CA VAL A 23 13.12 5.25 -11.06
C VAL A 23 11.87 4.39 -10.90
N THR A 24 11.00 4.41 -11.89
CA THR A 24 10.02 3.35 -12.09
C THR A 24 10.79 2.09 -12.53
N ASN A 25 11.11 1.24 -11.56
CA ASN A 25 12.09 0.15 -11.65
C ASN A 25 11.91 -0.84 -12.84
N SER A 26 10.73 -0.90 -13.45
CA SER A 26 10.35 -1.91 -14.44
C SER A 26 10.98 -1.73 -15.83
N SER A 27 11.18 -0.51 -16.32
CA SER A 27 11.67 -0.29 -17.69
C SER A 27 13.17 -0.55 -17.84
N ILE A 28 13.98 -0.09 -16.88
CA ILE A 28 15.43 -0.31 -16.86
C ILE A 28 15.75 -1.78 -16.66
N GLN A 29 15.00 -2.47 -15.80
CA GLN A 29 15.27 -3.86 -15.45
C GLN A 29 15.23 -4.79 -16.68
N GLY A 30 14.23 -4.65 -17.56
CA GLY A 30 14.16 -5.45 -18.79
C GLY A 30 15.33 -5.22 -19.77
N VAL A 31 15.82 -3.98 -19.88
CA VAL A 31 17.00 -3.64 -20.71
C VAL A 31 18.27 -4.25 -20.11
N VAL A 32 18.45 -4.12 -18.79
CA VAL A 32 19.61 -4.65 -18.07
C VAL A 32 19.63 -6.19 -18.09
N GLU A 33 18.48 -6.85 -17.87
CA GLU A 33 18.32 -8.30 -17.98
C GLU A 33 18.60 -8.79 -19.42
N GLY A 34 18.14 -8.07 -20.43
CA GLY A 34 18.44 -8.36 -21.84
C GLY A 34 19.94 -8.31 -22.15
N LEU A 35 20.65 -7.28 -21.65
CA LEU A 35 22.10 -7.19 -21.78
C LEU A 35 22.80 -8.37 -21.09
N TYR A 36 22.40 -8.74 -19.87
CA TYR A 36 22.95 -9.89 -19.17
C TYR A 36 22.72 -11.21 -19.90
N ALA A 37 21.50 -11.44 -20.40
CA ALA A 37 21.18 -12.65 -21.15
C ALA A 37 22.09 -12.79 -22.39
N VAL A 38 22.33 -11.69 -23.12
CA VAL A 38 23.26 -11.68 -24.26
C VAL A 38 24.70 -11.96 -23.83
N THR A 39 25.17 -11.37 -22.73
CA THR A 39 26.54 -11.61 -22.26
C THR A 39 26.78 -13.03 -21.77
N ASP A 40 25.78 -13.62 -21.10
CA ASP A 40 25.84 -14.99 -20.61
C ASP A 40 25.86 -15.99 -21.78
N ILE A 41 25.09 -15.72 -22.85
CA ILE A 41 25.12 -16.51 -24.10
C ILE A 41 26.52 -16.52 -24.74
N VAL A 42 27.23 -15.38 -24.76
CA VAL A 42 28.60 -15.31 -25.29
C VAL A 42 29.69 -15.67 -24.27
N GLY A 43 29.31 -16.02 -23.03
CA GLY A 43 30.21 -16.47 -21.98
C GLY A 43 31.11 -15.37 -21.39
N LEU A 44 30.62 -14.14 -21.33
CA LEU A 44 31.36 -12.96 -20.86
C LEU A 44 30.70 -12.32 -19.63
N ASP A 45 31.51 -11.84 -18.69
CA ASP A 45 31.05 -11.22 -17.45
C ASP A 45 31.00 -9.68 -17.55
N ILE A 46 29.85 -9.07 -17.27
CA ILE A 46 29.75 -7.61 -17.07
C ILE A 46 30.36 -7.25 -15.70
N LYS A 47 31.48 -6.51 -15.70
CA LYS A 47 32.14 -6.03 -14.48
C LYS A 47 31.58 -4.71 -13.97
N HIS A 48 31.12 -3.84 -14.88
CA HIS A 48 30.60 -2.53 -14.56
C HIS A 48 29.63 -2.07 -15.67
N MET A 49 28.65 -1.25 -15.30
CA MET A 49 27.64 -0.71 -16.21
C MET A 49 27.31 0.74 -15.80
N THR A 50 27.23 1.63 -16.79
CA THR A 50 27.00 3.08 -16.61
C THR A 50 26.01 3.60 -17.65
N LEU A 51 25.49 4.83 -17.49
CA LEU A 51 24.81 5.55 -18.56
C LEU A 51 25.84 6.19 -19.52
N GLU A 52 25.52 6.22 -20.81
CA GLU A 52 26.34 6.85 -21.88
C GLU A 52 26.63 8.33 -21.62
N PRO A 53 25.63 9.20 -21.35
CA PRO A 53 25.87 10.60 -21.03
C PRO A 53 26.84 10.78 -19.84
N ILE A 54 26.78 9.92 -18.82
CA ILE A 54 27.69 9.99 -17.66
C ILE A 54 29.12 9.58 -18.06
N ALA A 55 29.26 8.53 -18.87
CA ALA A 55 30.54 8.04 -19.36
C ALA A 55 31.25 9.08 -20.23
N ALA A 56 30.61 9.55 -21.29
CA ALA A 56 31.18 10.51 -22.23
C ALA A 56 31.55 11.85 -21.54
N MET A 57 30.73 12.29 -20.58
CA MET A 57 31.01 13.47 -19.75
C MET A 57 32.15 13.24 -18.75
N GLN A 58 32.37 12.02 -18.27
CA GLN A 58 33.58 11.67 -17.50
C GLN A 58 34.85 11.63 -18.37
N ALA A 59 34.72 11.41 -19.68
CA ALA A 59 35.84 11.43 -20.62
C ALA A 59 36.26 12.85 -21.03
N LEU A 60 35.30 13.74 -21.33
CA LEU A 60 35.60 15.07 -21.89
C LEU A 60 35.37 16.27 -20.97
N ILE A 61 34.58 16.12 -19.90
CA ILE A 61 34.29 17.21 -18.96
C ILE A 61 34.82 16.81 -17.58
N PRO A 62 36.16 16.88 -17.37
CA PRO A 62 36.76 16.63 -16.06
C PRO A 62 36.18 17.57 -14.99
N GLN A 63 36.25 17.14 -13.73
CA GLN A 63 35.51 17.76 -12.63
C GLN A 63 35.73 19.29 -12.49
N HIS A 64 36.93 19.78 -12.83
CA HIS A 64 37.25 21.21 -12.77
C HIS A 64 36.50 22.06 -13.82
N LEU A 65 36.07 21.47 -14.95
CA LEU A 65 35.24 22.15 -15.96
C LEU A 65 33.75 22.14 -15.63
N ARG A 66 33.27 21.24 -14.75
CA ARG A 66 31.83 21.09 -14.43
C ARG A 66 31.23 22.27 -13.66
N LEU A 67 32.04 23.24 -13.23
CA LEU A 67 31.60 24.54 -12.73
C LEU A 67 31.00 25.41 -13.84
N LEU A 68 31.43 25.21 -15.08
CA LEU A 68 30.90 25.91 -16.25
C LEU A 68 29.57 25.30 -16.69
N ASN A 69 28.70 26.15 -17.28
CA ASN A 69 27.48 25.69 -17.91
C ASN A 69 27.83 25.10 -19.28
N LEU A 70 27.91 23.77 -19.40
CA LEU A 70 28.29 23.07 -20.63
C LEU A 70 27.24 22.03 -21.00
N ALA A 71 27.00 21.85 -22.29
CA ALA A 71 26.25 20.71 -22.81
C ALA A 71 27.19 19.72 -23.51
N LEU A 72 26.99 18.43 -23.27
CA LEU A 72 27.50 17.33 -24.07
C LEU A 72 26.33 16.77 -24.89
N VAL A 73 26.58 16.46 -26.17
CA VAL A 73 25.60 15.82 -27.07
C VAL A 73 26.27 14.64 -27.77
N ASP A 74 25.92 13.42 -27.38
CA ASP A 74 26.38 12.18 -28.03
C ASP A 74 25.40 11.78 -29.12
N VAL A 75 25.76 12.00 -30.38
CA VAL A 75 24.91 11.68 -31.54
C VAL A 75 25.33 10.32 -32.08
N GLY A 76 24.59 9.29 -31.67
CA GLY A 76 24.79 7.90 -32.06
C GLY A 76 24.20 7.54 -33.42
N ALA A 77 23.82 6.28 -33.56
CA ALA A 77 23.12 5.78 -34.75
C ALA A 77 21.66 6.22 -34.76
N GLY A 78 20.85 5.78 -33.78
CA GLY A 78 19.40 6.12 -33.67
C GLY A 78 18.99 6.97 -32.47
N THR A 79 19.94 7.33 -31.59
CA THR A 79 19.69 8.18 -30.41
C THR A 79 20.70 9.30 -30.32
N SER A 80 20.25 10.46 -29.82
CA SER A 80 21.11 11.57 -29.43
C SER A 80 20.98 11.80 -27.92
N ASP A 81 21.99 11.44 -27.16
CA ASP A 81 22.02 11.58 -25.70
C ASP A 81 22.61 12.95 -25.30
N ILE A 82 22.00 13.61 -24.32
CA ILE A 82 22.34 14.96 -23.89
C ILE A 82 22.67 14.95 -22.40
N ALA A 83 23.73 15.67 -22.02
CA ALA A 83 24.06 15.91 -20.62
C ALA A 83 24.48 17.36 -20.38
N ILE A 84 24.00 17.96 -19.29
CA ILE A 84 24.28 19.34 -18.91
C ILE A 84 25.12 19.34 -17.62
N THR A 85 26.22 20.07 -17.60
CA THR A 85 26.95 20.40 -16.36
C THR A 85 26.70 21.84 -15.94
N LYS A 86 26.58 22.07 -14.64
CA LYS A 86 26.79 23.36 -13.97
C LYS A 86 27.01 23.10 -12.48
N GLU A 87 27.48 24.12 -11.76
CA GLU A 87 27.64 24.10 -10.29
C GLU A 87 28.57 22.97 -9.75
N GLY A 88 29.47 22.46 -10.61
CA GLY A 88 30.47 21.46 -10.24
C GLY A 88 30.05 20.01 -10.47
N GLY A 89 28.84 19.77 -10.97
CA GLY A 89 28.27 18.44 -11.17
C GLY A 89 27.56 18.25 -12.51
N VAL A 90 26.98 17.07 -12.67
CA VAL A 90 25.95 16.81 -13.69
C VAL A 90 24.66 17.40 -13.16
N TYR A 91 24.06 18.32 -13.92
CA TYR A 91 22.82 18.98 -13.54
C TYR A 91 21.60 18.24 -14.06
N ASN A 92 21.62 17.85 -15.34
CA ASN A 92 20.52 17.17 -15.99
C ASN A 92 21.02 16.33 -17.18
N TYR A 93 20.24 15.34 -17.63
CA TYR A 93 20.55 14.49 -18.78
C TYR A 93 19.26 13.88 -19.37
N GLY A 94 19.34 13.38 -20.60
CA GLY A 94 18.25 12.66 -21.26
C GLY A 94 18.60 12.37 -22.72
N MET A 95 17.62 12.03 -23.54
CA MET A 95 17.85 11.63 -24.93
C MET A 95 16.81 12.20 -25.90
N ILE A 96 17.12 12.06 -27.18
CA ILE A 96 16.21 12.25 -28.31
C ILE A 96 16.25 10.96 -29.15
N PRO A 97 15.11 10.36 -29.52
CA PRO A 97 15.03 9.16 -30.36
C PRO A 97 15.19 9.52 -31.85
N THR A 98 16.27 10.21 -32.19
CA THR A 98 16.59 10.71 -33.54
C THR A 98 18.10 10.95 -33.61
N ALA A 99 18.79 10.41 -34.61
CA ALA A 99 20.21 10.65 -34.81
C ALA A 99 20.67 10.43 -36.25
N GLY A 100 21.78 9.71 -36.46
CA GLY A 100 22.47 9.58 -37.74
C GLY A 100 21.81 8.62 -38.76
N ASP A 101 20.92 7.73 -38.34
CA ASP A 101 20.23 6.75 -39.20
C ASP A 101 19.13 7.39 -40.05
N GLU A 102 18.31 8.27 -39.47
CA GLU A 102 17.33 9.13 -40.17
C GLU A 102 17.98 9.88 -41.34
N ILE A 103 19.21 10.39 -41.13
CA ILE A 103 19.99 11.08 -42.16
C ILE A 103 20.47 10.10 -43.25
N THR A 104 20.76 8.85 -42.91
CA THR A 104 21.08 7.78 -43.87
C THR A 104 19.86 7.43 -44.73
N GLU A 105 18.67 7.36 -44.14
CA GLU A 105 17.43 6.99 -44.83
C GLU A 105 17.04 8.01 -45.91
N ILE A 106 17.29 9.31 -45.69
CA ILE A 106 17.17 10.34 -46.73
C ILE A 106 18.05 10.02 -47.96
N LEU A 107 19.27 9.51 -47.76
CA LEU A 107 20.17 9.15 -48.86
C LEU A 107 19.78 7.83 -49.54
N VAL A 108 19.28 6.84 -48.79
CA VAL A 108 18.67 5.61 -49.32
C VAL A 108 17.58 5.96 -50.33
N HIS A 109 16.64 6.83 -49.95
CA HIS A 109 15.53 7.23 -50.82
C HIS A 109 15.95 8.16 -51.96
N LYS A 110 16.89 9.09 -51.74
CA LYS A 110 17.36 10.01 -52.79
C LYS A 110 18.11 9.27 -53.91
N TYR A 111 18.98 8.34 -53.55
CA TYR A 111 19.91 7.70 -54.49
C TYR A 111 19.54 6.27 -54.88
N LEU A 112 18.45 5.71 -54.31
CA LEU A 112 18.00 4.32 -54.56
C LEU A 112 19.12 3.30 -54.31
N ILE A 113 19.66 3.34 -53.09
CA ILE A 113 20.81 2.54 -52.62
C ILE A 113 20.46 1.81 -51.33
N ASP A 114 21.25 0.80 -50.97
CA ASP A 114 21.14 0.17 -49.65
C ASP A 114 21.68 1.07 -48.52
N PHE A 115 21.31 0.76 -47.28
CA PHE A 115 21.66 1.54 -46.10
C PHE A 115 23.18 1.65 -45.88
N ASN A 116 23.97 0.61 -46.18
CA ASN A 116 25.43 0.66 -45.98
C ASN A 116 26.10 1.56 -47.01
N THR A 117 25.63 1.53 -48.26
CA THR A 117 26.12 2.45 -49.30
C THR A 117 25.73 3.89 -48.99
N ALA A 118 24.52 4.12 -48.45
CA ALA A 118 24.08 5.43 -47.99
C ALA A 118 24.92 5.97 -46.81
N ASP A 119 25.18 5.13 -45.80
CA ASP A 119 25.99 5.52 -44.64
C ASP A 119 27.44 5.78 -45.06
N ARG A 120 28.01 4.97 -45.96
CA ARG A 120 29.32 5.21 -46.57
C ARG A 120 29.38 6.56 -47.29
N ILE A 121 28.38 6.91 -48.10
CA ILE A 121 28.32 8.22 -48.77
C ILE A 121 28.28 9.34 -47.72
N LYS A 122 27.41 9.23 -46.71
CA LYS A 122 27.29 10.20 -45.61
C LYS A 122 28.61 10.42 -44.87
N GLN A 123 29.36 9.35 -44.60
CA GLN A 123 30.68 9.44 -43.94
C GLN A 123 31.77 10.01 -44.86
N GLU A 124 31.89 9.50 -46.08
CA GLU A 124 32.97 9.89 -47.00
C GLU A 124 32.84 11.35 -47.46
N ILE A 125 31.61 11.83 -47.70
CA ILE A 125 31.36 13.18 -48.20
C ILE A 125 31.67 14.28 -47.17
N THR A 126 31.78 13.94 -45.88
CA THR A 126 32.29 14.86 -44.85
C THR A 126 33.73 15.31 -45.15
N PHE A 127 34.52 14.47 -45.83
CA PHE A 127 35.93 14.70 -46.14
C PHE A 127 36.26 14.73 -47.65
N LYS A 128 35.30 14.39 -48.52
CA LYS A 128 35.45 14.37 -49.99
C LYS A 128 34.41 15.26 -50.67
N GLU A 129 34.77 15.84 -51.80
CA GLU A 129 33.84 16.63 -52.64
C GLU A 129 32.86 15.76 -53.45
N LYS A 130 33.21 14.49 -53.69
CA LYS A 130 32.37 13.53 -54.41
C LYS A 130 32.60 12.08 -53.94
N VAL A 131 31.57 11.26 -54.03
CA VAL A 131 31.61 9.81 -53.78
C VAL A 131 30.95 9.08 -54.96
N GLU A 132 31.66 8.11 -55.52
CA GLU A 132 31.17 7.22 -56.58
C GLU A 132 30.50 5.98 -55.95
N PHE A 133 29.38 5.53 -56.53
CA PHE A 133 28.59 4.38 -56.07
C PHE A 133 27.76 3.76 -57.21
N GLU A 134 27.19 2.58 -56.97
CA GLU A 134 26.19 1.94 -57.84
C GLU A 134 24.83 1.93 -57.13
N ASP A 135 23.75 2.17 -57.85
CA ASP A 135 22.37 2.06 -57.32
C ASP A 135 21.89 0.60 -57.27
N ILE A 136 20.68 0.35 -56.73
CA ILE A 136 20.09 -1.00 -56.67
C ILE A 136 19.84 -1.65 -58.06
N MET A 137 19.97 -0.90 -59.15
CA MET A 137 19.88 -1.41 -60.53
C MET A 137 21.26 -1.63 -61.18
N GLY A 138 22.35 -1.36 -60.44
CA GLY A 138 23.73 -1.46 -60.93
C GLY A 138 24.14 -0.30 -61.83
N LEU A 139 23.45 0.85 -61.77
CA LEU A 139 23.84 2.03 -62.54
C LEU A 139 24.89 2.85 -61.76
N PRO A 140 26.01 3.22 -62.40
CA PRO A 140 27.04 4.03 -61.77
C PRO A 140 26.57 5.48 -61.60
N ASN A 141 26.68 6.00 -60.38
CA ASN A 141 26.24 7.32 -59.96
C ASN A 141 27.34 8.04 -59.16
N ILE A 142 27.20 9.36 -59.04
CA ILE A 142 28.10 10.22 -58.25
C ILE A 142 27.26 11.08 -57.32
N ALA A 143 27.55 11.05 -56.03
CA ALA A 143 27.01 11.99 -55.05
C ALA A 143 28.04 13.10 -54.82
N THR A 144 27.71 14.36 -55.10
CA THR A 144 28.56 15.51 -54.76
C THR A 144 28.23 16.07 -53.38
N ARG A 145 29.19 16.77 -52.76
CA ARG A 145 29.04 17.34 -51.41
C ARG A 145 27.85 18.28 -51.32
N ILE A 146 27.69 19.15 -52.30
CA ILE A 146 26.58 20.11 -52.38
C ILE A 146 25.24 19.37 -52.46
N GLU A 147 25.10 18.39 -53.35
CA GLU A 147 23.84 17.64 -53.50
C GLU A 147 23.49 16.81 -52.26
N VAL A 148 24.48 16.30 -51.52
CA VAL A 148 24.24 15.58 -50.26
C VAL A 148 23.86 16.56 -49.15
N GLU A 149 24.59 17.68 -49.02
CA GLU A 149 24.29 18.73 -48.04
C GLU A 149 22.88 19.30 -48.23
N GLU A 150 22.49 19.63 -49.46
CA GLU A 150 21.13 20.05 -49.81
C GLU A 150 20.07 19.00 -49.48
N ALA A 151 20.36 17.70 -49.68
CA ALA A 151 19.44 16.62 -49.38
C ALA A 151 19.20 16.44 -47.87
N ILE A 152 20.28 16.47 -47.08
CA ILE A 152 20.20 16.20 -45.64
C ILE A 152 19.89 17.45 -44.81
N SER A 153 20.11 18.65 -45.33
CA SER A 153 19.89 19.91 -44.60
C SER A 153 18.54 20.00 -43.89
N PRO A 154 17.39 19.55 -44.47
CA PRO A 154 16.11 19.53 -43.76
C PRO A 154 16.07 18.62 -42.53
N ILE A 155 16.58 17.38 -42.61
CA ILE A 155 16.59 16.46 -41.46
C ILE A 155 17.63 16.88 -40.41
N VAL A 156 18.77 17.44 -40.83
CA VAL A 156 19.77 18.02 -39.92
C VAL A 156 19.22 19.27 -39.22
N GLU A 157 18.35 20.05 -39.88
CA GLU A 157 17.63 21.18 -39.26
C GLU A 157 16.70 20.72 -38.13
N VAL A 158 15.97 19.62 -38.36
CA VAL A 158 15.09 18.99 -37.36
C VAL A 158 15.90 18.46 -36.19
N LEU A 159 16.95 17.66 -36.46
CA LEU A 159 17.82 17.10 -35.41
C LEU A 159 18.48 18.20 -34.57
N ALA A 160 19.04 19.24 -35.20
CA ALA A 160 19.60 20.39 -34.48
C ALA A 160 18.55 21.16 -33.67
N GLY A 161 17.32 21.27 -34.18
CA GLY A 161 16.18 21.85 -33.47
C GLY A 161 15.82 21.08 -32.20
N LEU A 162 15.66 19.75 -32.31
CA LEU A 162 15.36 18.86 -31.18
C LEU A 162 16.48 18.91 -30.11
N ILE A 163 17.75 18.88 -30.55
CA ILE A 163 18.91 19.00 -29.64
C ILE A 163 18.88 20.33 -28.90
N ALA A 164 18.63 21.45 -29.60
CA ALA A 164 18.57 22.76 -28.98
C ALA A 164 17.39 22.91 -28.02
N GLU A 165 16.20 22.45 -28.41
CA GLU A 165 15.00 22.46 -27.57
C GLU A 165 15.23 21.68 -26.27
N LYS A 166 15.77 20.45 -26.36
CA LYS A 166 16.05 19.61 -25.20
C LYS A 166 17.15 20.18 -24.30
N ILE A 167 18.18 20.82 -24.86
CA ILE A 167 19.20 21.57 -24.08
C ILE A 167 18.55 22.74 -23.33
N LEU A 168 17.70 23.54 -23.99
CA LEU A 168 17.05 24.70 -23.38
C LEU A 168 16.08 24.29 -22.26
N GLU A 169 15.28 23.24 -22.49
CA GLU A 169 14.41 22.60 -21.49
C GLU A 169 15.22 22.19 -20.25
N PHE A 170 16.29 21.42 -20.44
CA PHE A 170 17.08 20.85 -19.35
C PHE A 170 17.98 21.83 -18.61
N ASN A 171 18.38 22.93 -19.25
CA ASN A 171 19.32 23.89 -18.69
C ASN A 171 18.66 25.20 -18.22
N SER A 172 17.42 25.46 -18.64
CA SER A 172 16.70 26.72 -18.45
C SER A 172 17.38 27.93 -19.12
N GLY A 173 18.07 27.69 -20.24
CA GLY A 173 18.81 28.70 -21.02
C GLY A 173 19.95 28.11 -21.83
N PRO A 174 20.57 28.88 -22.75
CA PRO A 174 21.66 28.39 -23.58
C PRO A 174 22.95 28.13 -22.76
N PRO A 175 23.71 27.06 -23.06
CA PRO A 175 24.95 26.75 -22.37
C PRO A 175 26.09 27.70 -22.77
N ASN A 176 27.18 27.72 -22.00
CA ASN A 176 28.40 28.45 -22.38
C ASN A 176 29.10 27.83 -23.60
N ALA A 177 29.01 26.51 -23.77
CA ALA A 177 29.48 25.77 -24.94
C ALA A 177 28.78 24.40 -25.05
N VAL A 178 28.82 23.81 -26.25
CA VAL A 178 28.33 22.48 -26.57
C VAL A 178 29.47 21.63 -27.12
N PHE A 179 29.65 20.42 -26.58
CA PHE A 179 30.60 19.43 -27.07
C PHE A 179 29.83 18.25 -27.68
N CYS A 180 29.93 18.10 -29.00
CA CYS A 180 29.29 17.02 -29.73
C CYS A 180 30.23 15.81 -29.84
N VAL A 181 29.71 14.61 -29.62
CA VAL A 181 30.43 13.32 -29.69
C VAL A 181 29.57 12.28 -30.38
N GLY A 182 30.04 11.04 -30.50
CA GLY A 182 29.36 10.00 -31.28
C GLY A 182 29.56 10.18 -32.78
N GLY A 183 29.39 9.10 -33.54
CA GLY A 183 29.68 9.09 -34.98
C GLY A 183 28.87 10.12 -35.79
N GLY A 184 27.61 10.31 -35.42
CA GLY A 184 26.67 11.23 -36.07
C GLY A 184 26.97 12.72 -35.83
N SER A 185 27.81 13.07 -34.85
CA SER A 185 28.22 14.46 -34.62
C SER A 185 29.01 15.07 -35.79
N GLN A 186 29.52 14.24 -36.69
CA GLN A 186 30.33 14.61 -37.86
C GLN A 186 29.48 14.91 -39.11
N VAL A 187 28.16 14.86 -39.00
CA VAL A 187 27.24 15.17 -40.11
C VAL A 187 27.38 16.64 -40.50
N LEU A 188 27.44 16.89 -41.82
CA LEU A 188 27.59 18.22 -42.39
C LEU A 188 26.52 19.20 -41.91
N GLY A 189 26.97 20.39 -41.49
CA GLY A 189 26.12 21.48 -41.02
C GLY A 189 25.49 21.31 -39.62
N LEU A 190 25.63 20.15 -38.96
CA LEU A 190 24.96 19.88 -37.69
C LEU A 190 25.38 20.84 -36.58
N THR A 191 26.68 21.07 -36.39
CA THR A 191 27.19 21.98 -35.34
C THR A 191 26.78 23.44 -35.57
N ASP A 192 26.76 23.89 -36.82
CA ASP A 192 26.39 25.26 -37.18
C ASP A 192 24.89 25.50 -36.96
N LYS A 193 24.04 24.52 -37.32
CA LYS A 193 22.61 24.56 -37.04
C LYS A 193 22.34 24.51 -35.53
N ILE A 194 23.04 23.67 -34.76
CA ILE A 194 22.92 23.66 -33.28
C ILE A 194 23.29 25.03 -32.69
N ALA A 195 24.38 25.65 -33.15
CA ALA A 195 24.80 26.98 -32.71
C ALA A 195 23.74 28.05 -33.01
N GLN A 196 23.17 28.02 -34.22
CA GLN A 196 22.09 28.91 -34.64
C GLN A 196 20.81 28.72 -33.81
N LYS A 197 20.40 27.48 -33.53
CA LYS A 197 19.19 27.18 -32.75
C LYS A 197 19.31 27.57 -31.26
N LEU A 198 20.53 27.52 -30.72
CA LEU A 198 20.84 27.90 -29.34
C LEU A 198 21.18 29.40 -29.16
N ASP A 199 21.24 30.18 -30.24
CA ASP A 199 21.72 31.58 -30.26
C ASP A 199 23.10 31.75 -29.59
N ILE A 200 24.05 30.89 -29.96
CA ILE A 200 25.45 30.94 -29.52
C ILE A 200 26.40 30.99 -30.72
N ILE A 201 27.58 31.60 -30.54
CA ILE A 201 28.57 31.69 -31.62
C ILE A 201 29.05 30.28 -32.06
N PRO A 202 29.21 30.00 -33.36
CA PRO A 202 29.58 28.66 -33.85
C PRO A 202 30.84 28.07 -33.20
N GLN A 203 31.82 28.91 -32.84
CA GLN A 203 33.06 28.48 -32.16
C GLN A 203 32.83 27.90 -30.75
N ARG A 204 31.61 27.98 -30.21
CA ARG A 204 31.19 27.35 -28.94
C ARG A 204 30.49 26.00 -29.13
N VAL A 205 30.27 25.55 -30.37
CA VAL A 205 29.77 24.19 -30.66
C VAL A 205 30.89 23.43 -31.37
N ALA A 206 31.43 22.38 -30.74
CA ALA A 206 32.61 21.69 -31.25
C ALA A 206 32.48 20.17 -31.15
N VAL A 207 32.81 19.48 -32.24
CA VAL A 207 32.98 18.02 -32.23
C VAL A 207 34.24 17.65 -31.45
N LYS A 208 34.12 16.70 -30.52
CA LYS A 208 35.22 16.21 -29.69
C LYS A 208 35.57 14.77 -30.06
N GLN A 209 36.76 14.63 -30.65
CA GLN A 209 37.42 13.36 -30.95
C GLN A 209 37.85 12.61 -29.68
N GLY A 210 37.93 11.27 -29.74
CA GLY A 210 38.49 10.44 -28.66
C GLY A 210 39.93 10.81 -28.26
N ALA A 211 40.70 11.41 -29.17
CA ALA A 211 42.04 11.94 -28.89
C ALA A 211 42.07 13.15 -27.93
N HIS A 212 40.92 13.74 -27.59
CA HIS A 212 40.81 14.78 -26.55
C HIS A 212 40.51 14.21 -25.15
N VAL A 213 40.34 12.90 -25.01
CA VAL A 213 40.10 12.26 -23.71
C VAL A 213 41.41 12.17 -22.95
N GLU A 214 41.49 12.85 -21.81
CA GLU A 214 42.65 12.80 -20.91
C GLU A 214 42.71 11.45 -20.17
N ASP A 215 43.88 11.09 -19.64
CA ASP A 215 44.15 9.85 -18.89
C ASP A 215 43.91 8.52 -19.66
N VAL A 216 43.77 8.54 -20.99
CA VAL A 216 43.57 7.32 -21.82
C VAL A 216 44.67 7.20 -22.88
N VAL A 217 45.24 5.99 -23.01
CA VAL A 217 46.19 5.63 -24.06
C VAL A 217 45.63 4.44 -24.82
N ASP A 218 45.20 4.66 -26.05
CA ASP A 218 44.95 3.58 -27.01
C ASP A 218 46.26 3.22 -27.73
N GLU A 219 46.77 2.02 -27.44
CA GLU A 219 47.98 1.45 -28.05
C GLU A 219 47.73 0.95 -29.49
N LYS A 220 46.49 0.60 -29.83
CA LYS A 220 46.10 -0.03 -31.10
C LYS A 220 45.69 0.99 -32.14
N LYS A 221 44.88 1.99 -31.75
CA LYS A 221 44.32 3.03 -32.64
C LYS A 221 43.62 2.46 -33.87
N GLU A 222 42.96 1.32 -33.70
CA GLU A 222 42.22 0.64 -34.77
C GLU A 222 41.00 1.44 -35.21
N ILE A 223 40.47 2.30 -34.33
CA ILE A 223 39.36 3.21 -34.61
C ILE A 223 39.72 4.58 -34.04
N GLU A 224 39.71 5.61 -34.87
CA GLU A 224 39.81 7.02 -34.45
C GLU A 224 38.50 7.75 -34.77
N GLY A 225 38.10 8.70 -33.94
CA GLY A 225 36.86 9.48 -34.15
C GLY A 225 36.18 9.95 -32.86
N PRO A 226 35.07 10.70 -32.95
CA PRO A 226 34.25 11.06 -31.79
C PRO A 226 33.46 9.87 -31.21
N GLN A 227 33.23 8.81 -32.00
CA GLN A 227 32.62 7.56 -31.53
C GLN A 227 33.45 6.80 -30.48
N MET A 228 34.74 7.15 -30.30
CA MET A 228 35.59 6.54 -29.27
C MET A 228 35.48 7.20 -27.90
N VAL A 229 34.89 8.40 -27.80
CA VAL A 229 34.77 9.13 -26.52
C VAL A 229 33.99 8.32 -25.49
N THR A 230 32.83 7.81 -25.86
CA THR A 230 31.90 7.11 -24.96
C THR A 230 32.47 5.77 -24.50
N PRO A 231 33.04 4.91 -25.38
CA PRO A 231 33.86 3.75 -24.99
C PRO A 231 34.99 4.07 -24.01
N TYR A 232 35.75 5.15 -24.23
CA TYR A 232 36.81 5.56 -23.30
C TYR A 232 36.23 6.01 -21.95
N GLY A 233 35.14 6.77 -21.95
CA GLY A 233 34.42 7.16 -20.74
C GLY A 233 33.93 5.97 -19.93
N ILE A 234 33.35 4.97 -20.60
CA ILE A 234 32.89 3.71 -20.01
C ILE A 234 34.06 3.00 -19.30
N CYS A 235 35.22 2.89 -19.96
CA CYS A 235 36.45 2.36 -19.39
C CYS A 235 36.95 3.16 -18.17
N MET A 236 36.95 4.50 -18.26
CA MET A 236 37.39 5.38 -17.17
C MET A 236 36.49 5.28 -15.93
N VAL A 237 35.17 5.26 -16.10
CA VAL A 237 34.21 5.12 -14.98
C VAL A 237 34.39 3.75 -14.32
N ALA A 238 34.53 2.68 -15.10
CA ALA A 238 34.76 1.34 -14.57
C ALA A 238 36.12 1.19 -13.86
N ALA A 239 37.18 1.83 -14.37
CA ALA A 239 38.52 1.80 -13.77
C ALA A 239 38.57 2.57 -12.43
N LYS A 240 37.83 3.69 -12.33
CA LYS A 240 37.72 4.49 -11.10
C LYS A 240 36.75 3.88 -10.08
N SER A 241 35.86 2.97 -10.51
CA SER A 241 34.86 2.30 -9.65
C SER A 241 35.41 1.06 -8.96
N SER A 242 35.67 1.14 -7.65
CA SER A 242 36.10 0.00 -6.83
C SER A 242 34.98 -0.97 -6.44
N LYS A 243 33.73 -0.64 -6.75
CA LYS A 243 32.54 -1.47 -6.49
C LYS A 243 31.84 -1.82 -7.79
N SER A 244 31.37 -3.06 -7.89
CA SER A 244 30.37 -3.46 -8.86
C SER A 244 29.08 -2.69 -8.59
N ASN A 245 28.42 -2.18 -9.64
CA ASN A 245 27.06 -1.61 -9.56
C ASN A 245 25.98 -2.70 -9.45
N PHE A 246 26.37 -3.94 -9.15
CA PHE A 246 25.49 -5.09 -9.00
C PHE A 246 25.89 -5.93 -7.80
N ILE A 247 24.88 -6.47 -7.12
CA ILE A 247 25.03 -7.58 -6.20
C ILE A 247 24.32 -8.81 -6.74
N THR A 248 24.99 -9.94 -6.63
CA THR A 248 24.41 -11.27 -6.80
C THR A 248 23.87 -11.72 -5.44
N ILE A 249 22.73 -12.40 -5.41
CA ILE A 249 22.20 -13.07 -4.22
C ILE A 249 21.72 -14.47 -4.57
N HIS A 250 21.57 -15.33 -3.57
CA HIS A 250 21.00 -16.66 -3.72
C HIS A 250 19.62 -16.72 -3.06
N PHE A 251 18.55 -16.78 -3.85
CA PHE A 251 17.18 -16.85 -3.37
C PHE A 251 16.58 -18.22 -3.70
N LYS A 252 16.21 -19.00 -2.67
CA LYS A 252 15.67 -20.38 -2.79
C LYS A 252 16.54 -21.36 -3.61
N GLY A 253 17.84 -21.06 -3.76
CA GLY A 253 18.79 -21.84 -4.54
C GLY A 253 19.10 -21.23 -5.92
N ASP A 254 18.22 -20.39 -6.45
CA ASP A 254 18.45 -19.65 -7.69
C ASP A 254 19.36 -18.44 -7.44
N THR A 255 20.13 -18.08 -8.46
CA THR A 255 21.06 -16.94 -8.39
C THR A 255 20.42 -15.72 -9.07
N VAL A 256 20.17 -14.66 -8.31
CA VAL A 256 19.52 -13.43 -8.77
C VAL A 256 20.54 -12.30 -8.76
N LYS A 257 20.69 -11.58 -9.88
CA LYS A 257 21.66 -10.49 -10.04
C LYS A 257 20.92 -9.16 -10.13
N LEU A 258 21.25 -8.23 -9.25
CA LEU A 258 20.45 -7.02 -9.00
C LEU A 258 21.30 -5.76 -9.13
N PHE A 259 20.81 -4.77 -9.87
CA PHE A 259 21.45 -3.46 -9.99
C PHE A 259 21.35 -2.66 -8.68
N CYS A 260 22.43 -2.00 -8.32
CA CYS A 260 22.64 -1.32 -7.04
C CYS A 260 23.26 0.07 -7.27
N ASN A 261 22.41 1.09 -7.36
CA ASN A 261 22.84 2.50 -7.25
C ASN A 261 22.86 3.01 -5.79
N LYS A 262 22.36 2.20 -4.86
CA LYS A 262 22.28 2.44 -3.40
C LYS A 262 22.59 1.15 -2.64
N THR A 263 22.76 1.24 -1.32
CA THR A 263 22.73 0.06 -0.43
C THR A 263 21.32 -0.55 -0.47
N LEU A 264 21.19 -1.78 -0.98
CA LEU A 264 19.91 -2.49 -0.99
C LEU A 264 19.56 -3.05 0.40
N LYS A 265 18.26 -3.12 0.68
CA LYS A 265 17.67 -3.80 1.83
C LYS A 265 16.87 -5.03 1.38
N VAL A 266 16.60 -5.95 2.30
CA VAL A 266 15.71 -7.12 2.07
C VAL A 266 14.41 -6.70 1.38
N LEU A 267 13.79 -5.59 1.79
CA LEU A 267 12.56 -5.07 1.18
C LEU A 267 12.72 -4.73 -0.32
N ASP A 268 13.85 -4.18 -0.73
CA ASP A 268 14.14 -3.90 -2.15
C ASP A 268 14.17 -5.21 -2.96
N ILE A 269 14.76 -6.27 -2.38
CA ILE A 269 14.81 -7.62 -2.98
C ILE A 269 13.42 -8.24 -3.08
N LEU A 270 12.65 -8.25 -1.98
CA LEU A 270 11.31 -8.83 -1.96
C LEU A 270 10.38 -8.13 -2.96
N THR A 271 10.48 -6.81 -3.06
CA THR A 271 9.75 -6.01 -4.04
C THR A 271 10.16 -6.37 -5.47
N ASN A 272 11.47 -6.55 -5.75
CA ASN A 272 11.97 -6.97 -7.05
C ASN A 272 11.46 -8.36 -7.46
N LEU A 273 11.37 -9.29 -6.51
CA LEU A 273 10.85 -10.65 -6.69
C LEU A 273 9.31 -10.72 -6.74
N GLY A 274 8.60 -9.59 -6.71
CA GLY A 274 7.12 -9.56 -6.69
C GLY A 274 6.49 -10.10 -5.40
N ILE A 275 7.25 -10.16 -4.31
CA ILE A 275 6.80 -10.68 -3.02
C ILE A 275 6.22 -9.53 -2.18
N GLU A 276 4.89 -9.47 -2.12
CA GLU A 276 4.14 -8.55 -1.27
C GLU A 276 4.54 -8.67 0.22
N HIS A 277 4.89 -7.53 0.83
CA HIS A 277 5.24 -7.45 2.26
C HIS A 277 4.11 -7.96 3.19
N MET A 278 2.85 -7.86 2.77
CA MET A 278 1.70 -8.37 3.52
C MET A 278 1.76 -9.88 3.78
N LYS A 279 2.46 -10.67 2.94
CA LYS A 279 2.63 -12.12 3.10
C LYS A 279 3.49 -12.54 4.29
N PHE A 280 4.07 -11.58 5.02
CA PHE A 280 4.82 -11.80 6.27
C PHE A 280 4.02 -11.51 7.54
N PHE A 281 2.84 -10.89 7.43
CA PHE A 281 1.99 -10.58 8.57
C PHE A 281 0.93 -11.67 8.77
N PRO A 282 0.83 -12.30 9.96
CA PRO A 282 -0.13 -13.35 10.20
C PRO A 282 -1.54 -12.77 10.34
N THR A 283 -2.51 -13.39 9.66
CA THR A 283 -3.92 -13.07 9.86
C THR A 283 -4.50 -13.89 11.02
N ARG A 284 -5.49 -13.31 11.72
CA ARG A 284 -6.27 -14.03 12.73
C ARG A 284 -7.42 -14.77 12.02
N GLY A 285 -7.65 -16.02 12.43
CA GLY A 285 -8.79 -16.80 11.95
C GLY A 285 -10.13 -16.14 12.25
N LYS A 286 -11.13 -16.47 11.43
CA LYS A 286 -12.48 -15.88 11.50
C LYS A 286 -13.05 -15.98 12.92
N SER A 287 -13.60 -14.88 13.43
CA SER A 287 -14.31 -14.87 14.72
C SER A 287 -15.70 -15.48 14.55
N LEU A 288 -16.16 -16.16 15.59
CA LEU A 288 -17.48 -16.76 15.69
C LEU A 288 -18.38 -15.81 16.47
N PHE A 289 -19.50 -15.41 15.90
CA PHE A 289 -20.51 -14.55 16.51
C PHE A 289 -21.83 -15.29 16.61
N PHE A 290 -22.53 -15.19 17.73
CA PHE A 290 -23.85 -15.78 17.94
C PHE A 290 -24.60 -15.02 19.04
N LYS A 291 -25.84 -15.41 19.31
CA LYS A 291 -26.63 -14.89 20.44
C LYS A 291 -27.06 -16.01 21.38
N ILE A 292 -27.12 -15.69 22.67
CA ILE A 292 -27.89 -16.42 23.67
C ILE A 292 -28.83 -15.40 24.30
N ASP A 293 -30.15 -15.64 24.31
CA ASP A 293 -31.15 -14.76 24.94
C ASP A 293 -31.04 -13.29 24.48
N ASN A 294 -30.93 -13.10 23.15
CA ASN A 294 -30.66 -11.83 22.48
C ASN A 294 -29.32 -11.13 22.82
N LYS A 295 -28.55 -11.64 23.78
CA LYS A 295 -27.22 -11.14 24.12
C LYS A 295 -26.20 -11.67 23.11
N ARG A 296 -25.37 -10.78 22.55
CA ARG A 296 -24.32 -11.16 21.58
C ARG A 296 -23.10 -11.76 22.28
N HIS A 297 -22.62 -12.87 21.75
CA HIS A 297 -21.37 -13.53 22.13
C HIS A 297 -20.38 -13.48 20.96
N GLN A 298 -19.08 -13.38 21.28
CA GLN A 298 -17.99 -13.43 20.29
C GLN A 298 -16.88 -14.35 20.82
N VAL A 299 -16.53 -15.37 20.06
CA VAL A 299 -15.30 -16.14 20.23
C VAL A 299 -14.30 -15.69 19.15
N ARG A 300 -13.05 -15.44 19.56
CA ARG A 300 -12.01 -14.96 18.65
C ARG A 300 -11.24 -16.13 18.07
N GLY A 301 -10.94 -16.07 16.78
CA GLY A 301 -10.07 -17.05 16.14
C GLY A 301 -8.64 -16.96 16.67
N ILE A 302 -7.89 -18.03 16.44
CA ILE A 302 -6.47 -18.13 16.79
C ILE A 302 -5.67 -17.23 15.82
N GLN A 303 -4.51 -16.74 16.25
CA GLN A 303 -3.61 -15.97 15.39
C GLN A 303 -2.67 -16.91 14.63
N GLY A 304 -2.44 -16.65 13.35
CA GLY A 304 -1.50 -17.43 12.55
C GLY A 304 -0.04 -17.20 12.94
N SER A 305 0.85 -18.02 12.38
CA SER A 305 2.30 -17.90 12.58
C SER A 305 2.86 -16.77 11.71
N PRO A 306 3.72 -15.88 12.25
CA PRO A 306 4.33 -14.81 11.46
C PRO A 306 5.30 -15.37 10.42
N GLY A 307 5.45 -14.63 9.31
CA GLY A 307 6.47 -14.93 8.31
C GLY A 307 7.87 -14.70 8.87
N GLN A 308 8.85 -15.42 8.33
CA GLN A 308 10.25 -15.34 8.75
C GLN A 308 11.14 -15.11 7.53
N ILE A 309 12.17 -14.28 7.73
CA ILE A 309 13.17 -13.95 6.72
C ILE A 309 14.51 -14.39 7.28
N PHE A 310 15.26 -15.17 6.50
CA PHE A 310 16.61 -15.60 6.85
C PHE A 310 17.61 -15.01 5.85
N LEU A 311 18.56 -14.24 6.36
CA LEU A 311 19.69 -13.71 5.61
C LEU A 311 20.95 -14.42 6.08
N ASN A 312 21.60 -15.18 5.19
CA ASN A 312 22.73 -16.06 5.51
C ASN A 312 22.43 -16.97 6.72
N ASP A 313 21.28 -17.67 6.65
CA ASP A 313 20.77 -18.60 7.67
C ASP A 313 20.47 -17.97 9.06
N LYS A 314 20.43 -16.62 9.15
CA LYS A 314 20.07 -15.88 10.37
C LYS A 314 18.76 -15.13 10.21
N LEU A 315 17.91 -15.20 11.23
CA LEU A 315 16.65 -14.43 11.27
C LEU A 315 16.94 -12.92 11.12
N SER A 316 16.23 -12.28 10.20
CA SER A 316 16.51 -10.92 9.72
C SER A 316 15.21 -10.12 9.50
N GLY A 317 15.31 -8.80 9.43
CA GLY A 317 14.19 -7.90 9.16
C GLY A 317 14.11 -7.46 7.69
N ILE A 318 12.96 -6.96 7.26
CA ILE A 318 12.78 -6.38 5.90
C ILE A 318 13.68 -5.17 5.64
N ASP A 319 14.14 -4.50 6.69
CA ASP A 319 14.99 -3.32 6.66
C ASP A 319 16.50 -3.64 6.62
N SER A 320 16.86 -4.92 6.80
CA SER A 320 18.24 -5.39 6.88
C SER A 320 18.96 -5.24 5.54
N THR A 321 20.23 -4.81 5.57
CA THR A 321 21.02 -4.51 4.37
C THR A 321 21.59 -5.76 3.73
N ILE A 322 21.56 -5.80 2.40
CA ILE A 322 22.01 -6.93 1.57
C ILE A 322 23.42 -6.64 1.02
N LYS A 323 24.22 -7.69 0.92
CA LYS A 323 25.57 -7.69 0.35
C LYS A 323 25.67 -8.67 -0.83
N ASN A 324 26.77 -8.55 -1.57
CA ASN A 324 27.07 -9.45 -2.66
C ASN A 324 27.31 -10.89 -2.16
N ASN A 325 26.68 -11.84 -2.86
CA ASN A 325 26.58 -13.28 -2.58
C ASN A 325 25.81 -13.64 -1.29
N ASP A 326 24.96 -12.75 -0.77
CA ASP A 326 24.08 -13.09 0.35
C ASP A 326 23.03 -14.14 -0.04
N LYS A 327 22.74 -15.07 0.87
CA LYS A 327 21.67 -16.07 0.76
C LYS A 327 20.40 -15.55 1.44
N LEU A 328 19.28 -15.52 0.72
CA LEU A 328 17.99 -15.09 1.23
C LEU A 328 16.96 -16.22 1.17
N GLU A 329 16.41 -16.59 2.32
CA GLU A 329 15.29 -17.53 2.45
C GLU A 329 14.10 -16.86 3.12
N VAL A 330 12.89 -17.29 2.75
CA VAL A 330 11.61 -16.67 3.11
C VAL A 330 10.59 -17.74 3.44
N ILE A 331 10.00 -17.64 4.63
CA ILE A 331 8.83 -18.39 5.08
C ILE A 331 7.67 -17.41 5.19
N TYR A 332 6.56 -17.68 4.53
CA TYR A 332 5.37 -16.82 4.60
C TYR A 332 4.58 -17.03 5.88
N ALA A 333 3.81 -16.02 6.27
CA ALA A 333 2.89 -16.11 7.39
C ALA A 333 1.72 -17.06 7.07
N THR A 334 1.11 -17.63 8.11
CA THR A 334 -0.11 -18.44 7.98
C THR A 334 -1.34 -17.65 8.42
N GLU A 335 -2.52 -18.06 7.95
CA GLU A 335 -3.79 -17.69 8.58
C GLU A 335 -3.97 -18.53 9.85
N GLY A 336 -4.49 -17.91 10.91
CA GLY A 336 -4.81 -18.60 12.16
C GLY A 336 -6.13 -19.37 12.09
N GLU A 337 -6.32 -20.34 12.98
CA GLU A 337 -7.52 -21.18 12.95
C GLU A 337 -8.80 -20.41 13.29
N PRO A 338 -9.94 -20.69 12.61
CA PRO A 338 -11.24 -20.12 12.95
C PRO A 338 -11.65 -20.41 14.39
N ALA A 339 -12.39 -19.48 14.99
CA ALA A 339 -12.98 -19.65 16.30
C ALA A 339 -13.94 -20.85 16.33
N LYS A 340 -13.90 -21.61 17.43
CA LYS A 340 -14.84 -22.66 17.77
C LYS A 340 -15.23 -22.51 19.24
N GLY A 341 -16.44 -22.92 19.60
CA GLY A 341 -16.90 -22.96 20.99
C GLY A 341 -18.13 -23.85 21.12
N GLN A 342 -18.19 -24.61 22.20
CA GLN A 342 -19.32 -25.47 22.53
C GLN A 342 -20.32 -24.68 23.39
N ILE A 343 -21.64 -24.85 23.19
CA ILE A 343 -22.65 -24.04 23.90
C ILE A 343 -22.53 -24.17 25.44
N SER A 344 -22.08 -25.33 25.93
CA SER A 344 -21.77 -25.57 27.34
C SER A 344 -20.77 -24.57 27.96
N GLU A 345 -19.88 -23.96 27.18
CA GLU A 345 -18.89 -22.99 27.68
C GLU A 345 -19.51 -21.63 28.00
N PHE A 346 -20.72 -21.35 27.50
CA PHE A 346 -21.39 -20.06 27.59
C PHE A 346 -22.60 -20.04 28.54
N ILE A 347 -23.04 -21.21 29.00
CA ILE A 347 -24.11 -21.37 29.99
C ILE A 347 -23.50 -21.71 31.36
N TYR A 348 -23.67 -20.81 32.33
CA TYR A 348 -23.01 -20.88 33.64
C TYR A 348 -23.89 -21.49 34.75
N ASN A 349 -25.20 -21.25 34.71
CA ASN A 349 -26.15 -21.71 35.73
C ASN A 349 -26.79 -23.03 35.31
N LYS A 350 -26.00 -24.11 35.28
CA LYS A 350 -26.53 -25.44 34.97
C LYS A 350 -27.08 -26.09 36.23
N ARG A 351 -28.28 -26.66 36.13
CA ARG A 351 -28.87 -27.55 37.13
C ARG A 351 -29.31 -28.82 36.41
N ASN A 352 -29.26 -29.95 37.07
CA ASN A 352 -29.86 -31.18 36.59
C ASN A 352 -31.04 -31.53 37.49
N ILE A 353 -32.12 -31.99 36.90
CA ILE A 353 -33.25 -32.59 37.61
C ILE A 353 -33.51 -33.98 37.04
N ILE A 354 -34.23 -34.81 37.80
CA ILE A 354 -34.66 -36.14 37.36
C ILE A 354 -36.19 -36.13 37.35
N ALA A 355 -36.80 -36.01 36.17
CA ALA A 355 -38.25 -35.95 36.02
C ALA A 355 -38.76 -37.22 35.33
N ASP A 356 -39.73 -37.93 35.94
CA ASP A 356 -40.24 -39.23 35.43
C ASP A 356 -39.11 -40.24 35.07
N ASN A 357 -38.03 -40.28 35.88
CA ASN A 357 -36.77 -41.02 35.69
C ASN A 357 -35.84 -40.56 34.53
N GLU A 358 -36.16 -39.49 33.81
CA GLU A 358 -35.26 -38.89 32.81
C GLU A 358 -34.43 -37.75 33.40
N LYS A 359 -33.13 -37.73 33.10
CA LYS A 359 -32.22 -36.65 33.56
C LYS A 359 -32.30 -35.47 32.59
N ILE A 360 -32.73 -34.31 33.08
CA ILE A 360 -32.91 -33.08 32.31
C ILE A 360 -31.95 -32.02 32.82
N THR A 361 -31.14 -31.41 31.94
CA THR A 361 -30.27 -30.28 32.29
C THR A 361 -30.96 -28.97 31.97
N LEU A 362 -31.14 -28.12 32.99
CA LEU A 362 -31.68 -26.76 32.91
C LEU A 362 -30.54 -25.72 32.86
N PRO A 363 -30.75 -24.57 32.20
CA PRO A 363 -31.91 -24.22 31.39
C PRO A 363 -32.03 -25.04 30.10
N LEU A 364 -33.25 -25.29 29.64
CA LEU A 364 -33.48 -25.94 28.34
C LEU A 364 -33.00 -25.01 27.22
N LEU A 365 -32.25 -25.55 26.25
CA LEU A 365 -31.64 -24.76 25.17
C LEU A 365 -32.33 -25.03 23.83
N PHE A 366 -32.61 -23.97 23.08
CA PHE A 366 -33.23 -24.07 21.75
C PHE A 366 -32.48 -23.21 20.73
N LEU A 367 -32.32 -23.71 19.52
CA LEU A 367 -31.82 -22.97 18.35
C LEU A 367 -32.97 -22.79 17.36
N ASN A 368 -33.40 -21.55 17.12
CA ASN A 368 -34.55 -21.25 16.25
C ASN A 368 -35.87 -21.99 16.58
N GLY A 369 -36.01 -22.52 17.80
CA GLY A 369 -37.16 -23.30 18.26
C GLY A 369 -36.90 -24.80 18.42
N ASP A 370 -35.85 -25.35 17.80
CA ASP A 370 -35.46 -26.76 17.95
C ASP A 370 -34.59 -26.95 19.19
N SER A 371 -34.88 -27.98 20.01
CA SER A 371 -34.08 -28.28 21.21
C SER A 371 -32.66 -28.72 20.85
N ILE A 372 -31.66 -28.16 21.54
CA ILE A 372 -30.25 -28.48 21.34
C ILE A 372 -29.58 -28.99 22.62
N SER A 373 -28.64 -29.91 22.46
CA SER A 373 -27.81 -30.42 23.55
C SER A 373 -26.70 -29.45 23.93
N TYR A 374 -26.21 -29.56 25.17
CA TYR A 374 -25.07 -28.81 25.69
C TYR A 374 -23.73 -29.12 24.98
N ASP A 375 -23.65 -30.20 24.19
CA ASP A 375 -22.50 -30.53 23.32
C ASP A 375 -22.56 -29.92 21.92
N TYR A 376 -23.58 -29.12 21.62
CA TYR A 376 -23.70 -28.40 20.36
C TYR A 376 -22.53 -27.42 20.14
N TRP A 377 -21.88 -27.54 18.98
CA TRP A 377 -20.85 -26.62 18.51
C TRP A 377 -21.50 -25.43 17.80
N VAL A 378 -21.36 -24.24 18.39
CA VAL A 378 -22.08 -23.05 17.95
C VAL A 378 -21.55 -22.57 16.60
N GLN A 379 -22.47 -22.25 15.69
CA GLN A 379 -22.22 -21.73 14.34
C GLN A 379 -22.42 -20.21 14.28
N ASN A 380 -21.93 -19.61 13.20
CA ASN A 380 -21.94 -18.15 13.08
C ASN A 380 -23.34 -17.63 12.71
N ASN A 381 -23.82 -16.67 13.50
CA ASN A 381 -25.16 -16.10 13.53
C ASN A 381 -26.24 -16.99 14.16
N ASP A 382 -25.87 -18.02 14.92
CA ASP A 382 -26.85 -18.78 15.70
C ASP A 382 -27.61 -17.89 16.70
N GLU A 383 -28.92 -18.11 16.81
CA GLU A 383 -29.79 -17.44 17.78
C GLU A 383 -30.36 -18.50 18.73
N ILE A 384 -29.67 -18.64 19.87
CA ILE A 384 -30.02 -19.60 20.91
C ILE A 384 -30.88 -18.90 21.96
N THR A 385 -31.95 -19.56 22.39
CA THR A 385 -32.80 -19.14 23.50
C THR A 385 -32.73 -20.19 24.61
N SER A 386 -32.60 -19.74 25.85
CA SER A 386 -32.64 -20.59 27.04
C SER A 386 -33.95 -20.39 27.79
N ILE A 387 -34.55 -21.49 28.25
CA ILE A 387 -35.72 -21.49 29.13
C ILE A 387 -35.28 -22.07 30.47
N ASP A 388 -35.08 -21.20 31.46
CA ASP A 388 -34.77 -21.62 32.81
C ASP A 388 -36.06 -21.88 33.58
N LEU A 389 -36.34 -23.16 33.87
CA LEU A 389 -37.47 -23.57 34.69
C LEU A 389 -37.02 -23.45 36.15
N VAL A 390 -37.36 -22.32 36.79
CA VAL A 390 -36.84 -21.97 38.11
C VAL A 390 -37.62 -22.66 39.23
N ASP A 391 -38.91 -22.86 39.06
CA ASP A 391 -39.84 -23.40 40.06
C ASP A 391 -40.74 -24.51 39.48
N ILE A 392 -41.41 -25.23 40.38
CA ILE A 392 -42.36 -26.30 40.05
C ILE A 392 -43.50 -25.79 39.18
N LYS A 393 -43.97 -24.56 39.40
CA LYS A 393 -44.96 -23.90 38.54
C LYS A 393 -44.49 -23.84 37.09
N SER A 394 -43.30 -23.30 36.85
CA SER A 394 -42.72 -23.17 35.50
C SER A 394 -42.50 -24.54 34.85
N LEU A 395 -42.06 -25.52 35.65
CA LEU A 395 -41.88 -26.91 35.21
C LEU A 395 -43.22 -27.53 34.77
N ASN A 396 -44.26 -27.41 35.59
CA ASN A 396 -45.57 -27.99 35.33
C ASN A 396 -46.26 -27.37 34.12
N THR A 397 -46.20 -26.04 33.98
CA THR A 397 -46.69 -25.33 32.78
C THR A 397 -45.91 -25.74 31.53
N TYR A 398 -44.60 -25.95 31.61
CA TYR A 398 -43.79 -26.40 30.46
C TYR A 398 -44.12 -27.84 30.03
N PHE A 399 -44.30 -28.76 30.97
CA PHE A 399 -44.61 -30.17 30.68
C PHE A 399 -46.12 -30.49 30.56
N GLY A 400 -47.00 -29.50 30.75
CA GLY A 400 -48.46 -29.68 30.70
C GLY A 400 -49.01 -30.56 31.84
N LYS A 401 -48.42 -30.45 33.04
CA LYS A 401 -48.70 -31.28 34.23
C LYS A 401 -49.48 -30.51 35.32
N GLU A 402 -50.16 -29.43 34.94
CA GLU A 402 -50.79 -28.46 35.85
C GLU A 402 -51.93 -29.06 36.71
N ASP A 403 -52.59 -30.12 36.24
CA ASP A 403 -53.67 -30.83 36.95
C ASP A 403 -53.17 -31.97 37.88
N LEU A 404 -51.86 -32.08 38.11
CA LEU A 404 -51.24 -33.19 38.87
C LEU A 404 -50.51 -32.71 40.13
N ILE A 405 -50.53 -33.54 41.18
CA ILE A 405 -49.68 -33.35 42.37
C ILE A 405 -48.23 -33.56 41.95
N THR A 406 -47.33 -32.68 42.39
CA THR A 406 -45.90 -32.79 42.05
C THR A 406 -45.11 -33.13 43.30
N ILE A 407 -44.56 -34.34 43.34
CA ILE A 407 -43.74 -34.85 44.43
C ILE A 407 -42.28 -34.58 44.10
N VAL A 408 -41.58 -33.86 44.98
CA VAL A 408 -40.14 -33.59 44.88
C VAL A 408 -39.42 -34.30 46.03
N ASN A 409 -38.45 -35.15 45.69
CA ASN A 409 -37.66 -35.96 46.64
C ASN A 409 -38.49 -36.81 47.62
N GLY A 410 -39.76 -37.10 47.29
CA GLY A 410 -40.69 -37.86 48.12
C GLY A 410 -41.64 -37.02 48.99
N GLU A 411 -41.58 -35.69 48.91
CA GLU A 411 -42.50 -34.78 49.60
C GLU A 411 -43.40 -34.02 48.60
N ASP A 412 -44.65 -33.77 48.98
CA ASP A 412 -45.57 -32.90 48.25
C ASP A 412 -45.18 -31.43 48.50
N VAL A 413 -44.92 -30.67 47.42
CA VAL A 413 -44.36 -29.32 47.50
C VAL A 413 -45.24 -28.27 46.83
N ASP A 414 -45.21 -27.05 47.37
CA ASP A 414 -45.92 -25.90 46.80
C ASP A 414 -45.39 -25.52 45.41
N GLU A 415 -46.26 -24.95 44.56
CA GLU A 415 -45.91 -24.50 43.20
C GLU A 415 -44.68 -23.56 43.14
N ASN A 416 -44.43 -22.78 44.20
CA ASN A 416 -43.31 -21.84 44.28
C ASN A 416 -42.01 -22.49 44.78
N TYR A 417 -41.95 -23.82 44.93
CA TYR A 417 -40.71 -24.54 45.24
C TYR A 417 -39.69 -24.33 44.12
N VAL A 418 -38.51 -23.81 44.49
CA VAL A 418 -37.40 -23.52 43.57
C VAL A 418 -36.55 -24.76 43.36
N LEU A 419 -36.40 -25.17 42.09
CA LEU A 419 -35.68 -26.38 41.70
C LEU A 419 -34.18 -26.29 42.03
N GLN A 420 -33.68 -27.33 42.68
CA GLN A 420 -32.28 -27.53 43.05
C GLN A 420 -31.60 -28.55 42.12
N ASP A 421 -30.29 -28.70 42.26
CA ASP A 421 -29.50 -29.68 41.49
C ASP A 421 -29.73 -31.09 42.07
N ASP A 422 -29.92 -32.07 41.17
CA ASP A 422 -30.29 -33.46 41.42
C ASP A 422 -31.67 -33.72 42.09
N ASP A 423 -32.60 -32.74 42.08
CA ASP A 423 -33.99 -32.94 42.52
C ASP A 423 -34.71 -34.02 41.69
N ALA A 424 -35.36 -34.96 42.38
CA ALA A 424 -36.16 -36.03 41.77
C ALA A 424 -37.66 -35.69 41.82
N ILE A 425 -38.32 -35.68 40.66
CA ILE A 425 -39.65 -35.11 40.43
C ILE A 425 -40.57 -36.17 39.80
N ILE A 426 -41.73 -36.37 40.42
CA ILE A 426 -42.75 -37.33 39.99
C ILE A 426 -44.12 -36.64 40.00
N TRP A 427 -44.96 -36.90 39.00
CA TRP A 427 -46.33 -36.38 38.93
C TRP A 427 -47.38 -37.45 39.21
N GLU A 428 -48.29 -37.18 40.14
CA GLU A 428 -49.37 -38.09 40.54
C GLU A 428 -50.77 -37.47 40.33
N MET A 429 -51.77 -38.31 40.04
CA MET A 429 -53.16 -37.86 39.92
C MET A 429 -53.80 -37.61 41.28
N GLN A 430 -54.52 -36.49 41.45
CA GLN A 430 -55.33 -36.27 42.65
C GLN A 430 -56.41 -37.36 42.81
N PRO A 431 -56.58 -37.95 44.01
CA PRO A 431 -57.65 -38.90 44.27
C PRO A 431 -59.02 -38.20 44.34
N LEU A 432 -59.99 -38.70 43.58
CA LEU A 432 -61.38 -38.23 43.59
C LEU A 432 -62.05 -38.48 44.96
N ILE A 433 -62.66 -37.44 45.52
CA ILE A 433 -63.55 -37.53 46.70
C ILE A 433 -65.00 -37.34 46.23
N GLU A 434 -65.84 -38.36 46.37
CA GLU A 434 -67.31 -38.25 46.20
C GLU A 434 -67.99 -37.99 47.56
N ASP A 435 -68.86 -36.98 47.66
CA ASP A 435 -70.27 -37.22 48.05
C ASP A 435 -71.20 -35.99 47.77
N LYS A 436 -72.52 -36.15 47.98
CA LYS A 436 -73.59 -35.45 47.21
C LYS A 436 -74.45 -34.39 47.93
N ASP A 437 -75.13 -33.58 47.08
CA ASP A 437 -76.54 -33.10 47.15
C ASP A 437 -76.91 -31.57 47.23
N VAL A 438 -77.10 -30.95 46.03
CA VAL A 438 -78.21 -30.08 45.48
C VAL A 438 -78.86 -28.93 46.33
N TYR A 439 -79.23 -27.70 45.84
CA TYR A 439 -80.02 -27.28 44.64
C TYR A 439 -79.93 -25.77 44.21
N VAL A 440 -80.08 -25.48 42.88
CA VAL A 440 -80.84 -24.34 42.19
C VAL A 440 -80.34 -22.85 42.30
N TYR A 441 -80.38 -21.93 41.30
CA TYR A 441 -80.39 -21.92 39.80
C TYR A 441 -80.21 -20.49 39.16
N LYS A 442 -79.75 -20.43 37.89
CA LYS A 442 -79.91 -19.42 36.77
C LYS A 442 -79.82 -17.88 36.99
N LYS A 443 -78.82 -17.25 36.31
CA LYS A 443 -79.00 -16.36 35.11
C LYS A 443 -77.66 -15.95 34.43
N GLU A 444 -77.67 -15.80 33.11
CA GLU A 444 -76.62 -15.17 32.25
C GLU A 444 -76.99 -13.70 31.89
N PRO A 445 -76.25 -12.96 31.03
CA PRO A 445 -74.81 -12.58 31.08
C PRO A 445 -74.59 -11.06 30.83
N ILE A 446 -73.44 -10.46 31.22
CA ILE A 446 -73.05 -9.09 30.77
C ILE A 446 -71.52 -8.94 30.62
N MET A 447 -71.05 -8.51 29.43
CA MET A 447 -69.73 -7.87 29.22
C MET A 447 -69.78 -6.38 29.55
N PRO A 448 -68.63 -5.75 29.88
CA PRO A 448 -68.38 -4.41 29.37
C PRO A 448 -66.96 -4.18 28.80
N GLU A 449 -66.91 -3.61 27.60
CA GLU A 449 -65.79 -2.74 27.22
C GLU A 449 -65.97 -1.36 27.86
N LYS A 450 -64.90 -0.72 28.36
CA LYS A 450 -64.31 0.50 27.74
C LYS A 450 -63.27 1.20 28.62
N LYS A 451 -62.33 1.86 27.91
CA LYS A 451 -61.38 2.87 28.41
C LYS A 451 -62.12 4.09 29.01
N ILE A 452 -61.43 4.86 29.86
CA ILE A 452 -61.22 6.31 29.69
C ILE A 452 -60.08 6.82 30.62
N GLU A 453 -59.50 7.95 30.20
CA GLU A 453 -58.39 8.76 30.74
C GLU A 453 -58.66 9.27 32.20
N LYS A 454 -57.78 9.99 32.95
CA LYS A 454 -56.80 11.03 32.58
C LYS A 454 -55.88 11.45 33.77
N LYS A 455 -54.76 12.11 33.42
CA LYS A 455 -53.73 12.87 34.19
C LYS A 455 -54.07 13.49 35.57
N ILE A 456 -53.02 13.68 36.41
CA ILE A 456 -52.39 14.96 36.86
C ILE A 456 -51.27 14.60 37.89
N GLU A 457 -49.98 14.86 37.64
CA GLU A 457 -49.09 15.88 38.29
C GLU A 457 -48.97 15.74 39.84
N GLU A 458 -47.83 15.94 40.53
CA GLU A 458 -46.58 16.65 40.20
C GLU A 458 -45.42 16.25 41.17
N LYS A 459 -44.17 16.50 40.73
CA LYS A 459 -42.94 16.86 41.48
C LYS A 459 -41.69 15.97 41.40
N ILE A 460 -40.61 16.69 41.12
CA ILE A 460 -39.21 16.30 40.93
C ILE A 460 -38.42 16.90 42.10
N GLU A 461 -37.42 16.19 42.62
CA GLU A 461 -36.20 16.84 43.12
C GLU A 461 -34.98 16.21 42.45
N GLU A 462 -34.17 17.06 41.82
CA GLU A 462 -32.93 16.67 41.16
C GLU A 462 -31.76 16.61 42.15
N LYS A 463 -30.76 15.78 41.84
CA LYS A 463 -29.36 16.17 42.08
C LYS A 463 -28.39 15.57 41.05
N ILE A 464 -28.26 16.32 39.95
CA ILE A 464 -27.01 16.68 39.24
C ILE A 464 -26.02 15.52 38.97
N TYR A 465 -25.86 15.18 37.69
CA TYR A 465 -24.59 14.78 37.11
C TYR A 465 -24.10 15.89 36.16
N GLU A 466 -22.79 16.12 36.10
CA GLU A 466 -22.18 17.18 35.29
C GLU A 466 -22.21 16.86 33.79
N LYS A 467 -22.38 17.89 32.96
CA LYS A 467 -22.36 17.78 31.50
C LYS A 467 -20.96 17.45 31.00
N ILE A 468 -20.87 16.46 30.09
CA ILE A 468 -19.82 16.39 29.08
C ILE A 468 -20.45 16.83 27.74
N ASP A 469 -19.67 17.56 26.95
CA ASP A 469 -20.15 18.46 25.90
C ASP A 469 -20.48 17.75 24.58
N GLU A 470 -21.79 17.63 24.27
CA GLU A 470 -22.29 17.06 23.01
C GLU A 470 -21.85 17.85 21.77
N GLU A 471 -21.56 19.15 21.91
CA GLU A 471 -21.15 20.01 20.79
C GLU A 471 -19.80 19.59 20.21
N GLN A 472 -18.90 19.06 21.06
CA GLN A 472 -17.56 18.65 20.66
C GLN A 472 -17.59 17.33 19.84
N LEU A 473 -18.45 16.38 20.22
CA LEU A 473 -18.64 15.10 19.50
C LEU A 473 -19.29 15.29 18.12
N LEU A 474 -20.30 16.18 18.02
CA LEU A 474 -20.97 16.48 16.75
C LEU A 474 -20.03 17.16 15.74
N ARG A 475 -19.12 18.02 16.20
CA ARG A 475 -18.07 18.61 15.36
C ARG A 475 -17.07 17.56 14.85
N GLU A 476 -16.58 16.68 15.71
CA GLU A 476 -15.63 15.64 15.28
C GLU A 476 -16.25 14.68 14.25
N TYR A 477 -17.54 14.33 14.38
CA TYR A 477 -18.23 13.48 13.42
C TYR A 477 -18.41 14.16 12.04
N ALA A 478 -18.86 15.42 12.02
CA ALA A 478 -19.11 16.16 10.77
C ALA A 478 -17.81 16.41 9.95
N ILE A 479 -16.69 16.66 10.62
CA ILE A 479 -15.39 16.87 9.97
C ILE A 479 -14.83 15.54 9.41
N LYS A 480 -15.00 14.44 10.14
CA LYS A 480 -14.30 13.17 9.88
C LYS A 480 -15.00 12.26 8.87
N GLU A 481 -16.33 12.25 8.85
CA GLU A 481 -17.12 11.34 7.99
C GLU A 481 -17.81 12.04 6.81
N LEU A 482 -17.99 13.38 6.84
CA LEU A 482 -18.71 14.13 5.80
C LEU A 482 -17.85 15.15 5.04
N GLY A 483 -16.57 15.30 5.39
CA GLY A 483 -15.60 16.09 4.59
C GLY A 483 -15.84 17.60 4.54
N VAL A 484 -16.66 18.14 5.45
CA VAL A 484 -16.98 19.58 5.50
C VAL A 484 -15.81 20.37 6.10
N LYS A 485 -15.42 21.47 5.45
CA LYS A 485 -14.38 22.37 5.98
C LYS A 485 -14.91 23.16 7.18
N ALA A 486 -14.09 23.31 8.22
CA ALA A 486 -14.48 23.91 9.49
C ALA A 486 -15.06 25.34 9.36
N ASP A 487 -14.68 26.07 8.31
CA ASP A 487 -15.03 27.48 8.09
C ASP A 487 -16.44 27.68 7.48
N GLU A 488 -17.11 26.61 7.05
CA GLU A 488 -18.45 26.67 6.43
C GLU A 488 -19.60 26.47 7.44
N ILE A 489 -19.30 26.12 8.69
CA ILE A 489 -20.31 25.95 9.75
C ILE A 489 -20.72 27.31 10.33
N LYS A 490 -21.71 27.96 9.71
CA LYS A 490 -22.44 29.07 10.31
C LYS A 490 -23.73 28.59 10.98
N LEU A 491 -23.71 28.51 12.31
CA LEU A 491 -24.92 28.38 13.12
C LEU A 491 -25.20 29.72 13.80
N GLU A 492 -26.23 30.43 13.31
CA GLU A 492 -26.76 31.61 13.99
C GLU A 492 -27.51 31.20 15.26
N ILE A 493 -27.26 31.90 16.37
CA ILE A 493 -27.89 31.62 17.66
C ILE A 493 -29.26 32.33 17.71
N PRO A 494 -30.40 31.60 17.80
CA PRO A 494 -31.70 32.24 18.01
C PRO A 494 -31.77 32.73 19.46
N SER A 495 -31.50 34.02 19.63
CA SER A 495 -31.69 34.70 20.91
C SER A 495 -33.16 34.68 21.35
N LYS A 496 -33.38 34.79 22.66
CA LYS A 496 -34.69 34.74 23.35
C LYS A 496 -35.84 35.41 22.58
N ARG A 497 -37.00 34.74 22.54
CA ARG A 497 -38.27 35.24 22.01
C ARG A 497 -38.59 36.67 22.45
N GLN A 498 -38.88 37.54 21.48
CA GLN A 498 -40.01 38.49 21.52
C GLN A 498 -40.66 38.56 20.12
N PRO A 499 -41.92 39.04 19.98
CA PRO A 499 -42.85 38.41 19.04
C PRO A 499 -43.22 39.21 17.78
N ALA A 500 -43.92 38.48 16.90
CA ALA A 500 -44.99 38.91 15.98
C ALA A 500 -44.63 39.33 14.55
N ASN A 501 -45.58 38.98 13.66
CA ASN A 501 -45.74 39.34 12.25
C ASN A 501 -44.69 38.73 11.27
N GLY A 502 -45.01 37.78 10.39
CA GLY A 502 -46.24 37.01 10.19
C GLY A 502 -46.64 36.89 8.73
N MET A 503 -46.79 35.66 8.23
CA MET A 503 -47.77 35.32 7.20
C MET A 503 -48.00 33.80 7.12
N GLU A 504 -49.27 33.44 7.17
CA GLU A 504 -49.87 32.19 6.73
C GLU A 504 -49.44 31.90 5.27
N THR A 505 -49.37 30.69 4.72
CA THR A 505 -50.29 29.53 4.64
C THR A 505 -49.49 28.37 4.00
N SER A 506 -49.90 27.10 3.85
CA SER A 506 -51.09 26.29 4.21
C SER A 506 -50.70 24.80 4.09
N ILE A 507 -51.47 23.91 4.71
CA ILE A 507 -51.27 22.45 4.68
C ILE A 507 -51.94 21.82 3.45
N THR A 508 -51.22 20.99 2.67
CA THR A 508 -51.81 19.74 2.15
C THR A 508 -50.82 18.62 1.86
N ASN A 509 -51.08 17.47 2.49
CA ASN A 509 -50.45 16.18 2.20
C ASN A 509 -50.91 15.60 0.85
N LYS A 510 -50.02 14.88 0.13
CA LYS A 510 -50.15 13.42 -0.12
C LYS A 510 -49.12 12.87 -1.13
N LYS A 511 -48.11 12.17 -0.59
CA LYS A 511 -47.92 10.71 -0.73
C LYS A 511 -47.40 10.25 0.64
N ILE A 512 -48.20 9.59 1.47
CA ILE A 512 -48.43 8.14 1.45
C ILE A 512 -47.07 7.45 1.55
N ASN A 513 -46.61 7.14 2.78
CA ASN A 513 -46.83 5.84 3.43
C ASN A 513 -46.36 4.65 2.58
N GLU A 514 -45.03 4.51 2.48
CA GLU A 514 -44.26 3.31 2.13
C GLU A 514 -42.78 3.71 2.38
N LEU A 515 -42.06 3.21 3.38
CA LEU A 515 -42.37 2.26 4.47
C LEU A 515 -41.81 2.78 5.82
N ALA A 516 -42.40 2.37 6.94
CA ALA A 516 -41.72 2.39 8.25
C ALA A 516 -40.63 1.29 8.27
N THR A 517 -39.54 1.33 9.05
CA THR A 517 -39.39 1.13 10.52
C THR A 517 -37.86 1.16 10.81
N SER A 518 -37.26 1.20 12.02
CA SER A 518 -37.72 1.16 13.43
C SER A 518 -36.55 1.49 14.37
N SER A 519 -36.79 2.35 15.39
CA SER A 519 -36.43 2.25 16.83
C SER A 519 -35.19 1.49 17.39
N SER A 520 -34.21 1.09 16.59
CA SER A 520 -33.12 0.18 17.05
C SER A 520 -31.89 0.87 17.65
N ILE A 521 -31.78 2.21 17.53
CA ILE A 521 -30.56 2.97 17.83
C ILE A 521 -30.50 3.41 19.31
N GLU A 522 -31.60 3.98 19.83
CA GLU A 522 -31.67 4.51 21.21
C GLU A 522 -31.42 3.45 22.29
N LYS A 523 -31.76 2.19 22.01
CA LYS A 523 -31.62 1.08 22.98
C LYS A 523 -30.19 0.55 23.15
N GLN A 524 -29.29 0.79 22.20
CA GLN A 524 -27.90 0.31 22.31
C GLN A 524 -27.01 1.20 23.19
N ILE A 525 -27.34 2.48 23.34
CA ILE A 525 -26.53 3.46 24.06
C ILE A 525 -26.49 3.18 25.58
N ASN A 526 -27.60 2.71 26.16
CA ASN A 526 -27.71 2.49 27.61
C ASN A 526 -26.94 1.27 28.16
N LEU A 527 -26.40 0.37 27.32
CA LEU A 527 -25.86 -0.93 27.77
C LEU A 527 -24.34 -0.96 28.00
N MET A 528 -23.60 0.10 27.67
CA MET A 528 -22.12 0.12 27.81
C MET A 528 -21.61 0.72 29.13
N GLY A 529 -22.48 1.30 29.97
CA GLY A 529 -22.07 2.13 31.11
C GLY A 529 -21.52 1.42 32.37
N GLN A 530 -21.38 0.09 32.39
CA GLN A 530 -21.02 -0.66 33.61
C GLN A 530 -19.97 -1.77 33.38
N LYS A 531 -18.70 -1.38 33.21
CA LYS A 531 -17.54 -2.22 33.56
C LYS A 531 -16.27 -1.37 33.68
N PRO A 532 -15.42 -1.55 34.70
CA PRO A 532 -14.14 -0.83 34.78
C PRO A 532 -13.23 -1.27 33.63
N LEU A 533 -12.87 -0.32 32.77
CA LEU A 533 -11.90 -0.53 31.71
C LEU A 533 -10.51 -0.67 32.35
N ASN A 534 -9.94 -1.87 32.27
CA ASN A 534 -8.55 -2.09 32.61
C ASN A 534 -7.71 -1.44 31.51
N LEU A 535 -7.00 -0.36 31.82
CA LEU A 535 -6.25 0.47 30.85
C LEU A 535 -4.77 0.52 31.26
N ILE A 536 -3.86 0.53 30.27
CA ILE A 536 -2.50 1.04 30.45
C ILE A 536 -2.41 2.47 29.93
N ALA A 537 -1.65 3.32 30.62
CA ALA A 537 -1.32 4.67 30.19
C ALA A 537 0.11 4.69 29.65
N VAL A 538 0.31 5.18 28.43
CA VAL A 538 1.64 5.39 27.82
C VAL A 538 1.79 6.85 27.39
N GLN A 539 3.01 7.39 27.44
CA GLN A 539 3.30 8.78 27.09
C GLN A 539 3.95 8.87 25.71
N VAL A 540 3.19 9.31 24.69
CA VAL A 540 3.65 9.39 23.30
C VAL A 540 3.86 10.85 22.89
N ASN A 541 5.09 11.21 22.51
CA ASN A 541 5.48 12.58 22.15
C ASN A 541 5.01 13.63 23.20
N GLY A 542 5.10 13.26 24.48
CA GLY A 542 4.67 14.09 25.62
C GLY A 542 3.19 13.96 26.02
N LYS A 543 2.30 13.47 25.13
CA LYS A 543 0.87 13.29 25.39
C LYS A 543 0.58 11.92 26.02
N ILE A 544 -0.26 11.86 27.05
CA ILE A 544 -0.70 10.60 27.66
C ILE A 544 -1.81 9.98 26.82
N ILE A 545 -1.71 8.68 26.56
CA ILE A 545 -2.67 7.87 25.82
C ILE A 545 -3.06 6.66 26.68
N ASN A 546 -4.36 6.44 26.84
CA ASN A 546 -4.89 5.31 27.61
C ASN A 546 -5.38 4.22 26.65
N MET A 547 -4.85 3.01 26.77
CA MET A 547 -5.11 1.87 25.88
C MET A 547 -5.63 0.66 26.68
N PRO A 548 -6.59 -0.13 26.15
CA PRO A 548 -7.17 -1.27 26.88
C PRO A 548 -6.14 -2.37 27.14
N ALA A 549 -5.87 -2.64 28.43
CA ALA A 549 -4.90 -3.59 28.94
C ALA A 549 -5.25 -5.03 28.54
N LYS A 550 -4.80 -5.43 27.35
CA LYS A 550 -4.79 -6.82 26.87
C LYS A 550 -3.43 -7.43 27.22
N LYS A 551 -3.37 -8.76 27.32
CA LYS A 551 -2.08 -9.45 27.09
C LYS A 551 -1.62 -9.11 25.67
N ASP A 552 -0.32 -8.92 25.52
CA ASP A 552 0.36 -8.76 24.22
C ASP A 552 0.12 -7.41 23.50
N LEU A 553 0.10 -6.31 24.24
CA LEU A 553 0.23 -4.96 23.69
C LEU A 553 1.66 -4.69 23.19
N ILE A 554 1.79 -4.29 21.93
CA ILE A 554 3.07 -4.02 21.26
C ILE A 554 3.09 -2.62 20.64
N PHE A 555 4.30 -2.10 20.36
CA PHE A 555 4.54 -0.72 19.94
C PHE A 555 3.64 -0.26 18.78
N VAL A 556 3.40 -1.10 17.78
CA VAL A 556 2.55 -0.73 16.62
C VAL A 556 1.11 -0.34 17.01
N ASN A 557 0.57 -0.84 18.12
CA ASN A 557 -0.77 -0.47 18.60
C ASN A 557 -0.89 1.01 19.02
N VAL A 558 0.22 1.73 19.14
CA VAL A 558 0.21 3.18 19.39
C VAL A 558 -0.34 3.95 18.20
N PHE A 559 -0.08 3.49 16.96
CA PHE A 559 -0.52 4.17 15.74
C PHE A 559 -2.05 4.19 15.58
N ASP A 560 -2.76 3.23 16.17
CA ASP A 560 -4.24 3.23 16.24
C ASP A 560 -4.81 4.39 17.09
N HIS A 561 -3.96 5.06 17.89
CA HIS A 561 -4.34 6.09 18.86
C HIS A 561 -3.60 7.43 18.70
N ILE A 562 -2.73 7.58 17.69
CA ILE A 562 -2.09 8.87 17.34
C ILE A 562 -2.40 9.28 15.91
N ASN A 563 -2.59 10.59 15.70
CA ASN A 563 -2.66 11.16 14.36
C ASN A 563 -1.24 11.45 13.86
N PHE A 564 -0.58 10.44 13.29
CA PHE A 564 0.76 10.54 12.71
C PHE A 564 0.68 10.11 11.24
N ASP A 565 0.88 11.05 10.33
CA ASP A 565 0.78 10.80 8.89
C ASP A 565 1.93 9.90 8.40
N LEU A 566 1.60 8.65 8.09
CA LEU A 566 2.50 7.66 7.49
C LEU A 566 2.41 7.62 5.95
N GLN A 567 1.46 8.35 5.34
CA GLN A 567 1.25 8.38 3.90
C GLN A 567 2.17 9.40 3.21
N ASN A 568 2.52 10.50 3.90
CA ASN A 568 3.47 11.51 3.43
C ASN A 568 4.77 11.50 4.27
N PRO A 569 5.72 10.57 4.01
CA PRO A 569 6.95 10.46 4.79
C PRO A 569 7.85 11.71 4.64
N GLN A 570 8.20 12.34 5.77
CA GLN A 570 9.05 13.56 5.79
C GLN A 570 10.52 13.28 6.16
N GLY A 571 10.99 12.05 5.93
CA GLY A 571 12.34 11.60 6.27
C GLY A 571 12.36 10.13 6.67
N SER A 572 13.34 9.72 7.47
CA SER A 572 13.31 8.41 8.12
C SER A 572 12.50 8.48 9.41
N ILE A 573 11.58 7.53 9.63
CA ILE A 573 10.83 7.47 10.88
C ILE A 573 11.73 6.93 11.99
N LYS A 574 11.87 7.69 13.07
CA LYS A 574 12.57 7.26 14.28
C LYS A 574 11.57 6.94 15.38
N LEU A 575 11.69 5.73 15.91
CA LEU A 575 10.90 5.18 17.00
C LEU A 575 11.80 5.00 18.21
N LYS A 576 11.39 5.51 19.37
CA LYS A 576 12.03 5.18 20.64
C LYS A 576 11.03 4.75 21.69
N LEU A 577 11.43 3.78 22.50
CA LEU A 577 10.74 3.31 23.69
C LEU A 577 11.67 3.51 24.89
N ASN A 578 11.23 4.30 25.87
CA ASN A 578 11.99 4.71 27.05
C ASN A 578 13.41 5.23 26.74
N GLY A 579 13.53 6.00 25.64
CA GLY A 579 14.78 6.62 25.19
C GLY A 579 15.73 5.72 24.38
N LYS A 580 15.38 4.44 24.14
CA LYS A 580 16.14 3.53 23.27
C LYS A 580 15.43 3.36 21.93
N GLU A 581 16.19 3.14 20.86
CA GLU A 581 15.62 2.79 19.54
C GLU A 581 14.75 1.54 19.65
N ALA A 582 13.55 1.58 19.06
CA ALA A 582 12.48 0.62 19.28
C ALA A 582 11.93 0.03 17.99
N ASN A 583 11.47 -1.22 18.07
CA ASN A 583 10.83 -1.94 16.98
C ASN A 583 9.31 -1.92 17.13
N TYR A 584 8.59 -2.05 16.01
CA TYR A 584 7.12 -2.15 15.97
C TYR A 584 6.53 -3.29 16.82
N THR A 585 7.32 -4.31 17.15
CA THR A 585 6.95 -5.48 17.94
C THR A 585 7.30 -5.38 19.44
N ASP A 586 7.92 -4.30 19.89
CA ASP A 586 8.37 -4.19 21.29
C ASP A 586 7.16 -4.10 22.24
N ILE A 587 7.19 -4.88 23.33
CA ILE A 587 6.07 -5.02 24.27
C ILE A 587 5.92 -3.76 25.12
N LEU A 588 4.72 -3.19 25.14
CA LEU A 588 4.38 -2.00 25.92
C LEU A 588 3.93 -2.33 27.35
N ARG A 589 4.29 -1.45 28.27
CA ARG A 589 3.95 -1.50 29.70
C ARG A 589 3.34 -0.18 30.15
N ASN A 590 2.58 -0.24 31.23
CA ASN A 590 2.01 0.96 31.85
C ASN A 590 3.13 1.90 32.33
N GLY A 591 3.09 3.16 31.88
CA GLY A 591 4.08 4.20 32.16
C GLY A 591 5.18 4.37 31.09
N ASP A 592 5.19 3.57 30.02
CA ASP A 592 6.21 3.66 28.98
C ASP A 592 6.17 5.00 28.24
N LYS A 593 7.36 5.53 27.93
CA LYS A 593 7.57 6.75 27.14
C LYS A 593 7.93 6.41 25.71
N ILE A 594 7.30 7.06 24.76
CA ILE A 594 7.37 6.76 23.34
C ILE A 594 7.65 8.04 22.57
N GLU A 595 8.71 8.02 21.75
CA GLU A 595 9.04 9.10 20.81
C GLU A 595 8.87 8.58 19.38
N ILE A 596 8.08 9.29 18.57
CA ILE A 596 7.82 8.97 17.16
C ILE A 596 7.97 10.27 16.37
N TYR A 597 9.00 10.38 15.56
CA TYR A 597 9.28 11.59 14.78
C TYR A 597 9.94 11.26 13.42
N TRP A 598 9.82 12.20 12.49
CA TRP A 598 10.56 12.17 11.23
C TRP A 598 11.94 12.81 11.43
N GLU A 599 13.00 12.05 11.16
CA GLU A 599 14.38 12.52 11.07
C GLU A 599 14.69 12.83 9.61
N LYS A 600 14.96 14.11 9.30
CA LYS A 600 15.21 14.64 7.95
C LYS A 600 16.59 14.24 7.43
#